data_AF-A0A8H7F7T8-F1
#
_entry.id   AF-A0A8H7F7T8-F1
#
_cell.length_a   1.000
_cell.length_b   1.000
_cell.length_c   1.000
_cell.angle_alpha   90.00
_cell.angle_beta   90.00
_cell.angle_gamma   90.00
#
_symmetry.space_group_name_H-M   'P 1'
#
loop_
_entity.id
_entity.type
_entity.pdbx_description
1 polymer ?
#
loop_
_entity_poly.entity_id
_entity_poly.type
_entity_poly.pdbx_seq_one_letter_code
_entity_poly.pdbx_strand_id
1 'polypeptide(L)'
;MASVIPIAIQPAPVLLVGLGARILLDLFNRNGETSIKDHVLLGVWEGVALHYSFKNFNLGLLLLIPIAGKLFIDFNQYPDLPRCAITLLGIALGFLGTDLMTQFVDSKPLRPSTSPDRRRRKTSHSTPTPHVPKRQRLVQFEPIPKYRPVSDITSIDSNSDLIRAQDNMTPLQREVAALRARASLADSERRRYREERRWAISEGNEDRAAQLKQQVKRYTSLMLSFHREADAKMLSGIQHPTQQPNGTTSSAQRSNTVPPTEHQPRVLRSSLSNSQPLPIASNLKQNSSRRGNAMPKTILRDTTR
;
A
#
# COMPACT_ATOMS: atom_id res chain seq x y z
N MET A 1 -3.11 34.05 7.15
CA MET A 1 -3.68 32.82 7.74
C MET A 1 -2.52 31.91 8.12
N ALA A 2 -2.18 31.81 9.40
CA ALA A 2 -1.07 30.98 9.87
C ALA A 2 -1.48 29.50 9.84
N SER A 3 -0.73 28.66 9.13
CA SER A 3 -0.92 27.21 9.17
C SER A 3 -0.41 26.69 10.51
N VAL A 4 -1.32 26.32 11.41
CA VAL A 4 -0.97 25.59 12.62
C VAL A 4 -0.55 24.19 12.19
N ILE A 5 0.75 23.91 12.23
CA ILE A 5 1.27 22.56 11.98
C ILE A 5 0.90 21.72 13.21
N PRO A 6 0.08 20.67 13.07
CA PRO A 6 -0.21 19.79 14.19
C PRO A 6 1.08 19.06 14.57
N ILE A 7 1.67 19.43 15.70
CA ILE A 7 2.78 18.71 16.30
C ILE A 7 2.20 17.40 16.83
N ALA A 8 2.39 16.32 16.10
CA ALA A 8 2.07 14.98 16.58
C ALA A 8 3.10 14.64 17.67
N ILE A 9 2.75 14.94 18.92
CA ILE A 9 3.57 14.59 20.08
C ILE A 9 3.58 13.06 20.16
N GLN A 10 4.72 12.46 19.84
CA GLN A 10 4.92 11.04 20.09
C GLN A 10 4.99 10.84 21.61
N PRO A 11 4.28 9.85 22.18
CA PRO A 11 4.20 9.66 23.63
C PRO A 11 5.54 9.20 24.24
N ALA A 12 6.35 8.48 23.46
CA ALA A 12 7.60 7.88 23.92
C ALA A 12 8.65 8.91 24.43
N PRO A 13 8.97 10.01 23.73
CA PRO A 13 9.91 11.01 24.25
C PRO A 13 9.40 11.71 25.51
N VAL A 14 8.07 11.88 25.66
CA VAL A 14 7.49 12.49 26.86
C VAL A 14 7.68 11.59 28.08
N LEU A 15 7.43 10.29 27.93
CA LEU A 15 7.67 9.31 28.99
C LEU A 15 9.16 9.22 29.35
N LEU A 16 10.05 9.23 28.36
CA LEU A 16 11.49 9.13 28.59
C LEU A 16 12.01 10.36 29.36
N VAL A 17 11.57 11.56 28.99
CA VAL A 17 11.95 12.81 29.70
C VAL A 17 11.33 12.85 31.09
N GLY A 18 10.05 12.52 31.24
CA GLY A 18 9.37 12.53 32.54
C GLY A 18 9.94 11.51 33.53
N LEU A 19 10.17 10.28 33.07
CA LEU A 19 10.74 9.21 33.88
C LEU A 19 12.22 9.50 34.21
N GLY A 20 12.99 9.97 33.22
CA GLY A 20 14.40 10.35 33.42
C GLY A 20 14.56 11.50 34.43
N ALA A 21 13.71 12.53 34.36
CA ALA A 21 13.71 13.62 35.34
C ALA A 21 13.37 13.12 36.75
N ARG A 22 12.41 12.19 36.88
CA ARG A 22 12.05 11.60 38.18
C ARG A 22 13.21 10.79 38.77
N ILE A 23 13.91 10.00 37.96
CA ILE A 23 15.07 9.21 38.39
C ILE A 23 16.21 10.13 38.86
N LEU A 24 16.51 11.18 38.10
CA LEU A 24 17.54 12.15 38.50
C LEU A 24 17.19 12.79 39.85
N LEU A 25 15.93 13.17 40.05
CA LEU A 25 15.47 13.76 41.31
C LEU A 25 15.56 12.78 42.49
N ASP A 26 15.21 11.51 42.27
CA ASP A 26 15.35 10.44 43.27
C ASP A 26 16.83 10.15 43.59
N LEU A 27 17.70 10.24 42.59
CA LEU A 27 19.15 10.08 42.76
C LEU A 27 19.76 11.20 43.60
N PHE A 28 19.34 12.46 43.35
CA PHE A 28 19.81 13.62 44.13
C PHE A 28 19.31 13.63 45.58
N ASN A 29 18.16 13.01 45.84
CA ASN A 29 17.54 13.01 47.16
C ASN A 29 17.91 11.79 48.02
N ARG A 30 18.79 10.89 47.52
CA ARG A 30 19.14 9.64 48.21
C ARG A 30 20.34 9.79 49.13
N ASN A 31 20.14 9.48 50.43
CA ASN A 31 21.18 9.42 51.46
C ASN A 31 21.71 7.99 51.70
N GLY A 32 22.28 7.36 50.66
CA GLY A 32 23.28 6.30 50.84
C GLY A 32 22.86 4.83 50.75
N GLU A 33 21.59 4.47 50.89
CA GLU A 33 21.17 3.07 50.75
C GLU A 33 20.63 2.75 49.35
N THR A 34 21.13 1.66 48.76
CA THR A 34 20.63 1.10 47.49
C THR A 34 19.40 0.24 47.75
N SER A 35 18.24 0.79 47.41
CA SER A 35 16.95 0.11 47.53
C SER A 35 16.68 -0.76 46.30
N ILE A 36 15.89 -1.80 46.49
CA ILE A 36 15.32 -2.63 45.40
C ILE A 36 14.56 -1.76 44.39
N LYS A 37 13.89 -0.70 44.89
CA LYS A 37 13.13 0.25 44.07
C LYS A 37 14.00 0.91 43.00
N ASP A 38 15.24 1.22 43.33
CA ASP A 38 16.17 1.88 42.42
C ASP A 38 16.51 0.99 41.22
N HIS A 39 16.72 -0.30 41.47
CA HIS A 39 17.04 -1.29 40.45
C HIS A 39 15.87 -1.51 39.49
N VAL A 40 14.63 -1.53 40.03
CA VAL A 40 13.41 -1.58 39.20
C VAL A 40 13.29 -0.33 38.35
N LEU A 41 13.43 0.85 38.95
CA LEU A 41 13.26 2.13 38.27
C LEU A 41 14.29 2.33 37.14
N LEU A 42 15.54 1.97 37.42
CA LEU A 42 16.64 1.99 36.46
C LEU A 42 16.38 1.01 35.31
N GLY A 43 15.98 -0.23 35.62
CA GLY A 43 15.64 -1.22 34.61
C GLY A 43 14.47 -0.78 33.73
N VAL A 44 13.41 -0.23 34.32
CA VAL A 44 12.26 0.30 33.56
C VAL A 44 12.69 1.41 32.61
N TRP A 45 13.56 2.33 33.06
CA TRP A 45 14.07 3.40 32.21
C TRP A 45 14.95 2.88 31.07
N GLU A 46 15.84 1.93 31.33
CA GLU A 46 16.64 1.25 30.30
C GLU A 46 15.75 0.52 29.29
N GLY A 47 14.69 -0.15 29.74
CA GLY A 47 13.71 -0.81 28.88
C GLY A 47 12.95 0.15 27.97
N VAL A 48 12.52 1.30 28.50
CA VAL A 48 11.85 2.37 27.74
C VAL A 48 12.81 2.96 26.70
N ALA A 49 14.06 3.24 27.10
CA ALA A 49 15.09 3.76 26.20
C ALA A 49 15.44 2.77 25.07
N LEU A 50 15.51 1.48 25.39
CA LEU A 50 15.73 0.41 24.42
C LEU A 50 14.59 0.33 23.41
N HIS A 51 13.34 0.33 23.87
CA HIS A 51 12.15 0.34 22.99
C HIS A 51 12.13 1.57 22.06
N TYR A 52 12.38 2.76 22.61
CA TYR A 52 12.44 4.00 21.81
C TYR A 52 13.52 3.93 20.73
N SER A 53 14.66 3.36 21.06
CA SER A 53 15.79 3.23 20.13
C SER A 53 15.44 2.26 19.02
N PHE A 54 14.92 1.06 19.33
CA PHE A 54 14.47 0.09 18.33
C PHE A 54 13.46 0.68 17.33
N LYS A 55 12.55 1.55 17.78
CA LYS A 55 11.51 2.12 16.93
C LYS A 55 12.01 3.23 16.01
N ASN A 56 12.93 4.08 16.46
CA ASN A 56 13.31 5.29 15.74
C ASN A 56 14.59 5.16 14.91
N PHE A 57 15.51 4.33 15.38
CA PHE A 57 16.81 4.17 14.76
C PHE A 57 17.09 2.67 14.70
N ASN A 58 17.59 2.14 13.59
CA ASN A 58 18.09 0.75 13.54
C ASN A 58 19.32 0.52 14.48
N LEU A 59 19.53 1.41 15.46
CA LEU A 59 20.55 1.44 16.49
C LEU A 59 20.11 0.71 17.77
N GLY A 60 18.96 0.03 17.79
CA GLY A 60 18.55 -0.78 18.95
C GLY A 60 19.65 -1.76 19.41
N LEU A 61 20.37 -2.34 18.44
CA LEU A 61 21.53 -3.21 18.68
C LEU A 61 22.71 -2.48 19.34
N LEU A 62 22.94 -1.21 18.96
CA LEU A 62 23.99 -0.36 19.51
C LEU A 62 23.74 -0.02 20.98
N LEU A 63 22.47 0.06 21.39
CA LEU A 63 22.07 0.32 22.78
C LEU A 63 21.94 -0.96 23.61
N LEU A 64 21.67 -2.10 22.96
CA LEU A 64 21.67 -3.42 23.60
C LEU A 64 23.06 -3.81 24.13
N ILE A 65 24.12 -3.52 23.36
CA ILE A 65 25.52 -3.85 23.73
C ILE A 65 25.91 -3.27 25.10
N PRO A 66 25.77 -1.96 25.39
CA PRO A 66 26.14 -1.40 26.68
C PRO A 66 25.25 -1.89 27.83
N ILE A 67 23.95 -2.13 27.58
CA ILE A 67 23.05 -2.70 28.60
C ILE A 67 23.50 -4.13 28.97
N ALA A 68 23.77 -4.97 27.97
CA ALA A 68 24.24 -6.33 28.20
C ALA A 68 25.62 -6.34 28.87
N GLY A 69 26.53 -5.45 28.46
CA GLY A 69 27.84 -5.30 29.08
C GLY A 69 27.75 -4.89 30.55
N LYS A 70 26.86 -3.93 30.88
CA LYS A 70 26.59 -3.53 32.25
C LYS A 70 26.05 -4.69 33.10
N LEU A 71 25.02 -5.39 32.62
CA LEU A 71 24.46 -6.55 33.31
C LEU A 71 25.51 -7.65 33.54
N PHE A 72 26.41 -7.85 32.58
CA PHE A 72 27.50 -8.82 32.71
C PHE A 72 28.53 -8.39 33.76
N ILE A 73 28.88 -7.11 33.81
CA ILE A 73 29.79 -6.56 34.84
C ILE A 73 29.14 -6.67 36.23
N ASP A 74 27.88 -6.27 36.36
CA ASP A 74 27.14 -6.33 37.62
C ASP A 74 27.04 -7.77 38.13
N PHE A 75 26.74 -8.71 37.23
CA PHE A 75 26.67 -10.14 37.55
C PHE A 75 28.02 -10.71 38.02
N ASN A 76 29.14 -10.25 37.44
CA ASN A 76 30.46 -10.79 37.73
C ASN A 76 31.12 -10.15 38.97
N GLN A 77 30.88 -8.86 39.22
CA GLN A 77 31.45 -8.16 40.39
C GLN A 77 30.69 -8.44 41.67
N TYR A 78 29.36 -8.55 41.60
CA TYR A 78 28.50 -8.82 42.75
C TYR A 78 27.48 -9.88 42.33
N PRO A 79 27.68 -11.16 42.67
CA PRO A 79 26.77 -12.25 42.31
C PRO A 79 25.46 -12.21 43.13
N ASP A 80 24.90 -11.01 43.31
CA ASP A 80 23.56 -10.76 43.80
C ASP A 80 22.56 -11.06 42.69
N LEU A 81 22.36 -12.35 42.43
CA LEU A 81 21.31 -12.88 41.56
C LEU A 81 19.96 -12.13 41.67
N PRO A 82 19.43 -11.85 42.89
CA PRO A 82 18.15 -11.16 42.99
C PRO A 82 18.20 -9.74 42.42
N ARG A 83 19.30 -9.00 42.58
CA ARG A 83 19.43 -7.63 42.06
C ARG A 83 19.44 -7.64 40.54
N CYS A 84 20.21 -8.54 39.95
CA CYS A 84 20.25 -8.72 38.49
C CYS A 84 18.87 -9.14 37.94
N ALA A 85 18.20 -10.11 38.58
CA ALA A 85 16.86 -10.54 38.18
C ALA A 85 15.83 -9.39 38.24
N ILE A 86 15.90 -8.54 39.27
CA ILE A 86 15.03 -7.37 39.43
C ILE A 86 15.30 -6.34 38.33
N THR A 87 16.56 -6.07 37.99
CA THR A 87 16.88 -5.15 36.87
C THR A 87 16.37 -5.68 35.53
N LEU A 88 16.57 -6.97 35.24
CA LEU A 88 16.04 -7.62 34.03
C LEU A 88 14.51 -7.57 33.97
N LEU A 89 13.84 -7.82 35.09
CA LEU A 89 12.39 -7.69 35.19
C LEU A 89 11.95 -6.24 34.93
N GLY A 90 12.69 -5.26 35.45
CA GLY A 90 12.46 -3.84 35.17
C GLY A 90 12.61 -3.52 33.67
N ILE A 91 13.67 -4.00 33.01
CA ILE A 91 13.90 -3.81 31.56
C ILE A 91 12.75 -4.40 30.76
N ALA A 92 12.36 -5.65 31.06
CA ALA A 92 11.24 -6.31 30.40
C ALA A 92 9.93 -5.51 30.61
N LEU A 93 9.63 -5.11 31.84
CA LEU A 93 8.42 -4.35 32.17
C LEU A 93 8.39 -2.99 31.47
N GLY A 94 9.52 -2.28 31.41
CA GLY A 94 9.64 -1.01 30.70
C GLY A 94 9.46 -1.17 29.19
N PHE A 95 10.04 -2.21 28.60
CA PHE A 95 9.90 -2.50 27.17
C PHE A 95 8.46 -2.88 26.80
N LEU A 96 7.87 -3.88 27.48
CA LEU A 96 6.48 -4.32 27.22
C LEU A 96 5.47 -3.23 27.55
N GLY A 97 5.65 -2.50 28.66
CA GLY A 97 4.74 -1.41 29.05
C GLY A 97 4.71 -0.29 28.02
N THR A 98 5.87 0.05 27.43
CA THR A 98 5.94 1.06 26.37
C THR A 98 5.29 0.57 25.08
N ASP A 99 5.45 -0.72 24.73
CA ASP A 99 4.79 -1.30 23.57
C ASP A 99 3.27 -1.32 23.74
N LEU A 100 2.75 -1.77 24.89
CA LEU A 100 1.33 -1.72 25.20
C LEU A 100 0.78 -0.29 25.16
N MET A 101 1.47 0.67 25.77
CA MET A 101 1.06 2.08 25.70
C MET A 101 1.07 2.63 24.26
N THR A 102 2.06 2.25 23.47
CA THR A 102 2.12 2.58 22.04
C THR A 102 0.91 2.01 21.33
N GLN A 103 0.59 0.74 21.57
CA GLN A 103 -0.59 0.09 21.03
C GLN A 103 -1.86 0.80 21.48
N PHE A 104 -2.04 1.16 22.75
CA PHE A 104 -3.23 1.88 23.24
C PHE A 104 -3.37 3.28 22.63
N VAL A 105 -2.27 4.02 22.48
CA VAL A 105 -2.29 5.36 21.87
C VAL A 105 -2.51 5.30 20.37
N ASP A 106 -1.98 4.29 19.69
CA ASP A 106 -2.17 4.05 18.26
C ASP A 106 -3.54 3.39 17.98
N SER A 107 -4.10 2.66 18.96
CA SER A 107 -5.46 2.11 18.98
C SER A 107 -6.51 3.17 19.25
N LYS A 108 -6.37 4.34 18.62
CA LYS A 108 -7.50 5.26 18.52
C LYS A 108 -8.66 4.49 17.88
N PRO A 109 -9.86 4.52 18.49
CA PRO A 109 -11.02 3.84 17.94
C PRO A 109 -11.19 4.35 16.53
N LEU A 110 -11.17 3.41 15.57
CA LEU A 110 -11.51 3.55 14.16
C LEU A 110 -12.25 4.87 13.91
N ARG A 111 -11.52 5.97 13.71
CA ARG A 111 -12.11 7.11 13.04
C ARG A 111 -12.33 6.56 11.64
N PRO A 112 -13.59 6.39 11.17
CA PRO A 112 -13.81 6.02 9.80
C PRO A 112 -13.01 7.01 8.99
N SER A 113 -12.15 6.48 8.13
CA SER A 113 -11.35 7.25 7.20
C SER A 113 -12.32 8.01 6.29
N THR A 114 -12.85 9.13 6.76
CA THR A 114 -13.23 10.26 5.94
C THR A 114 -11.92 10.79 5.38
N SER A 115 -11.40 10.05 4.40
CA SER A 115 -10.64 10.62 3.31
C SER A 115 -11.32 11.95 2.98
N PRO A 116 -10.64 13.11 3.13
CA PRO A 116 -11.07 14.30 2.46
C PRO A 116 -10.71 14.07 0.98
N ASP A 117 -11.45 13.17 0.33
CA ASP A 117 -11.52 13.16 -1.12
C ASP A 117 -12.30 14.42 -1.47
N ARG A 118 -11.50 15.46 -1.58
CA ARG A 118 -11.78 16.77 -2.13
C ARG A 118 -12.07 16.60 -3.63
N ARG A 119 -12.88 15.62 -4.03
CA ARG A 119 -13.58 15.63 -5.30
C ARG A 119 -14.83 16.46 -5.10
N ARG A 120 -14.58 17.76 -5.24
CA ARG A 120 -15.42 18.74 -5.93
C ARG A 120 -16.18 18.08 -7.09
N ARG A 121 -17.25 17.33 -6.79
CA ARG A 121 -18.34 17.10 -7.72
C ARG A 121 -18.97 18.46 -7.88
N LYS A 122 -18.57 19.13 -8.96
CA LYS A 122 -19.39 20.19 -9.55
C LYS A 122 -20.75 19.54 -9.78
N THR A 123 -21.68 19.83 -8.89
CA THR A 123 -23.11 19.78 -9.12
C THR A 123 -23.37 20.61 -10.36
N SER A 124 -23.42 19.93 -11.52
CA SER A 124 -24.04 20.50 -12.69
C SER A 124 -25.50 20.71 -12.34
N HIS A 125 -25.89 21.97 -12.20
CA HIS A 125 -27.27 22.41 -12.26
C HIS A 125 -27.89 21.86 -13.54
N SER A 126 -28.62 20.75 -13.42
CA SER A 126 -29.67 20.42 -14.37
C SER A 126 -30.84 21.32 -14.06
N THR A 127 -31.10 22.24 -14.98
CA THR A 127 -32.31 23.05 -15.09
C THR A 127 -33.56 22.19 -14.85
N PRO A 128 -34.53 22.66 -14.04
CA PRO A 128 -35.79 21.95 -13.85
C PRO A 128 -36.62 22.08 -15.14
N THR A 129 -36.65 21.03 -15.95
CA THR A 129 -37.62 20.94 -17.06
C THR A 129 -38.98 20.52 -16.51
N PRO A 130 -40.07 21.19 -16.91
CA PRO A 130 -41.39 20.97 -16.34
C PRO A 130 -42.01 19.65 -16.82
N HIS A 131 -42.71 19.02 -15.87
CA HIS A 131 -43.64 17.90 -15.95
C HIS A 131 -44.07 17.41 -17.34
N VAL A 132 -43.74 16.14 -17.62
CA VAL A 132 -44.55 15.25 -18.46
C VAL A 132 -44.89 14.01 -17.63
N PRO A 133 -46.17 13.68 -17.37
CA PRO A 133 -46.55 12.51 -16.60
C PRO A 133 -46.26 11.24 -17.43
N LYS A 134 -45.14 10.58 -17.15
CA LYS A 134 -44.84 9.27 -17.74
C LYS A 134 -45.64 8.21 -17.01
N ARG A 135 -46.56 7.60 -17.76
CA ARG A 135 -47.23 6.33 -17.46
C ARG A 135 -46.29 5.35 -16.75
N GLN A 136 -46.78 4.81 -15.64
CA GLN A 136 -46.20 3.65 -14.96
C GLN A 136 -46.05 2.50 -15.96
N ARG A 137 -44.85 2.37 -16.53
CA ARG A 137 -44.46 1.19 -17.28
C ARG A 137 -44.09 0.15 -16.24
N LEU A 138 -44.95 -0.85 -16.07
CA LEU A 138 -44.71 -2.04 -15.29
C LEU A 138 -43.32 -2.57 -15.68
N VAL A 139 -42.34 -2.41 -14.79
CA VAL A 139 -40.97 -2.86 -15.03
C VAL A 139 -41.03 -4.38 -14.89
N GLN A 140 -41.25 -5.05 -16.03
CA GLN A 140 -41.05 -6.48 -16.15
C GLN A 140 -39.58 -6.71 -15.80
N PHE A 141 -39.33 -7.26 -14.61
CA PHE A 141 -38.00 -7.70 -14.20
C PHE A 141 -37.57 -8.79 -15.18
N GLU A 142 -36.79 -8.39 -16.18
CA GLU A 142 -36.08 -9.34 -17.02
C GLU A 142 -35.17 -10.15 -16.07
N PRO A 143 -35.24 -11.49 -16.10
CA PRO A 143 -34.48 -12.33 -15.20
C PRO A 143 -33.00 -11.98 -15.36
N ILE A 144 -32.40 -11.48 -14.27
CA ILE A 144 -30.99 -11.13 -14.18
C ILE A 144 -30.22 -12.33 -14.76
N PRO A 145 -29.49 -12.17 -15.88
CA PRO A 145 -28.77 -13.27 -16.48
C PRO A 145 -27.85 -13.86 -15.41
N LYS A 146 -28.00 -15.17 -15.17
CA LYS A 146 -27.22 -15.94 -14.19
C LYS A 146 -25.78 -15.45 -14.23
N TYR A 147 -25.35 -14.82 -13.14
CA TYR A 147 -24.01 -14.27 -12.97
C TYR A 147 -23.03 -15.43 -13.15
N ARG A 148 -22.50 -15.60 -14.36
CA ARG A 148 -21.38 -16.51 -14.56
C ARG A 148 -20.22 -15.80 -13.87
N PRO A 149 -19.59 -16.40 -12.84
CA PRO A 149 -18.39 -15.81 -12.26
C PRO A 149 -17.42 -15.59 -13.41
N VAL A 150 -17.07 -14.33 -13.67
CA VAL A 150 -16.27 -13.93 -14.83
C VAL A 150 -14.96 -14.71 -14.75
N SER A 151 -14.87 -15.71 -15.62
CA SER A 151 -13.81 -16.71 -15.62
C SER A 151 -12.54 -16.07 -16.13
N ASP A 152 -11.65 -15.64 -15.24
CA ASP A 152 -10.26 -15.27 -15.55
C ASP A 152 -10.06 -14.08 -16.52
N ILE A 153 -9.10 -13.20 -16.21
CA ILE A 153 -8.82 -11.96 -16.97
C ILE A 153 -8.41 -12.27 -18.42
N THR A 154 -7.98 -13.49 -18.69
CA THR A 154 -7.54 -13.98 -20.00
C THR A 154 -8.69 -14.31 -20.95
N SER A 155 -9.93 -14.45 -20.47
CA SER A 155 -11.06 -14.89 -21.30
C SER A 155 -11.79 -13.78 -22.06
N ILE A 156 -11.49 -12.51 -21.78
CA ILE A 156 -12.05 -11.37 -22.52
C ILE A 156 -11.34 -11.30 -23.87
N ASP A 157 -11.74 -12.11 -24.84
CA ASP A 157 -11.30 -11.99 -26.23
C ASP A 157 -12.01 -10.80 -26.92
N SER A 158 -11.44 -10.31 -28.04
CA SER A 158 -11.98 -9.22 -28.86
C SER A 158 -13.40 -9.49 -29.39
N ASN A 159 -13.85 -10.75 -29.35
CA ASN A 159 -15.19 -11.20 -29.73
C ASN A 159 -16.13 -11.43 -28.53
N SER A 160 -15.75 -11.02 -27.32
CA SER A 160 -16.56 -11.26 -26.13
C SER A 160 -17.83 -10.40 -26.12
N ASP A 161 -19.00 -11.05 -26.10
CA ASP A 161 -20.33 -10.43 -26.00
C ASP A 161 -20.53 -9.51 -24.78
N LEU A 162 -19.63 -9.59 -23.79
CA LEU A 162 -19.60 -8.72 -22.61
C LEU A 162 -19.35 -7.26 -22.97
N ILE A 163 -18.59 -7.00 -24.03
CA ILE A 163 -18.48 -5.67 -24.62
C ILE A 163 -19.63 -5.61 -25.61
N ARG A 164 -20.83 -5.23 -25.14
CA ARG A 164 -22.03 -5.06 -25.96
C ARG A 164 -21.62 -4.30 -27.23
N ALA A 165 -21.40 -5.04 -28.30
CA ALA A 165 -20.75 -4.51 -29.48
C ALA A 165 -21.67 -3.41 -29.98
N GLN A 166 -21.24 -2.16 -29.89
CA GLN A 166 -21.95 -1.13 -30.60
C GLN A 166 -21.72 -1.47 -32.07
N ASP A 167 -22.80 -1.82 -32.79
CA ASP A 167 -22.75 -2.33 -34.17
C ASP A 167 -21.98 -1.39 -35.12
N ASN A 168 -21.76 -0.13 -34.71
CA ASN A 168 -21.08 0.90 -35.47
C ASN A 168 -19.59 1.07 -35.13
N MET A 169 -18.99 0.17 -34.34
CA MET A 169 -17.59 0.30 -33.90
C MET A 169 -16.62 -0.33 -34.89
N THR A 170 -15.62 0.45 -35.34
CA THR A 170 -14.58 -0.07 -36.25
C THR A 170 -13.75 -1.17 -35.57
N PRO A 171 -13.16 -2.12 -36.32
CA PRO A 171 -12.39 -3.23 -35.72
C PRO A 171 -11.30 -2.75 -34.76
N LEU A 172 -10.57 -1.68 -35.13
CA LEU A 172 -9.55 -1.09 -34.26
C LEU A 172 -10.15 -0.49 -32.97
N GLN A 173 -11.28 0.20 -33.08
CA GLN A 173 -11.97 0.73 -31.90
C GLN A 173 -12.42 -0.39 -30.97
N ARG A 174 -12.90 -1.52 -31.51
CA ARG A 174 -13.26 -2.70 -30.69
C ARG A 174 -12.07 -3.22 -29.89
N GLU A 175 -10.89 -3.31 -30.51
CA GLU A 175 -9.67 -3.74 -29.81
C GLU A 175 -9.26 -2.77 -28.71
N VAL A 176 -9.31 -1.46 -28.96
CA VAL A 176 -9.02 -0.44 -27.94
C VAL A 176 -10.03 -0.52 -26.79
N ALA A 177 -11.31 -0.73 -27.11
CA ALA A 177 -12.35 -0.91 -26.10
C ALA A 177 -12.12 -2.18 -25.27
N ALA A 178 -11.72 -3.29 -25.91
CA ALA A 178 -11.37 -4.53 -25.22
C ALA A 178 -10.18 -4.36 -24.28
N LEU A 179 -9.10 -3.68 -24.71
CA LEU A 179 -7.95 -3.38 -23.85
C LEU A 179 -8.34 -2.50 -22.66
N ARG A 180 -9.19 -1.48 -22.86
CA ARG A 180 -9.69 -0.64 -21.75
C ARG A 180 -10.60 -1.41 -20.80
N ALA A 181 -11.41 -2.34 -21.31
CA ALA A 181 -12.21 -3.22 -20.49
C ALA A 181 -11.32 -4.15 -19.63
N ARG A 182 -10.29 -4.76 -20.22
CA ARG A 182 -9.29 -5.56 -19.50
C ARG A 182 -8.55 -4.75 -18.44
N ALA A 183 -8.16 -3.50 -18.75
CA ALA A 183 -7.54 -2.60 -17.78
C ALA A 183 -8.50 -2.30 -16.60
N SER A 184 -9.78 -2.06 -16.88
CA SER A 184 -10.81 -1.83 -15.85
C SER A 184 -11.00 -3.06 -14.96
N LEU A 185 -10.97 -4.26 -15.53
CA LEU A 185 -11.06 -5.52 -14.77
C LEU A 185 -9.81 -5.74 -13.89
N ALA A 186 -8.62 -5.44 -14.40
CA ALA A 186 -7.40 -5.48 -13.59
C ALA A 186 -7.45 -4.46 -12.42
N ASP A 187 -8.08 -3.29 -12.60
CA ASP A 187 -8.29 -2.33 -11.51
C ASP A 187 -9.28 -2.84 -10.46
N SER A 188 -10.38 -3.50 -10.85
CA SER A 188 -11.32 -4.08 -9.89
C SER A 188 -10.66 -5.16 -9.03
N GLU A 189 -9.88 -6.07 -9.63
CA GLU A 189 -9.10 -7.07 -8.88
C GLU A 189 -8.08 -6.40 -7.95
N ARG A 190 -7.36 -5.38 -8.44
CA ARG A 190 -6.43 -4.60 -7.61
C ARG A 190 -7.12 -4.02 -6.38
N ARG A 191 -8.34 -3.49 -6.50
CA ARG A 191 -9.10 -2.92 -5.37
C ARG A 191 -9.50 -4.00 -4.39
N ARG A 192 -10.03 -5.11 -4.87
CA ARG A 192 -10.37 -6.28 -4.07
C ARG A 192 -9.17 -6.75 -3.23
N TYR A 193 -8.00 -6.94 -3.85
CA TYR A 193 -6.80 -7.35 -3.10
C TYR A 193 -6.30 -6.30 -2.10
N ARG A 194 -6.57 -5.00 -2.31
CA ARG A 194 -6.26 -3.97 -1.30
C ARG A 194 -7.17 -4.08 -0.08
N GLU A 195 -8.44 -4.41 -0.29
CA GLU A 195 -9.41 -4.62 0.78
C GLU A 195 -9.10 -5.89 1.56
N GLU A 196 -8.89 -7.01 0.86
CA GLU A 196 -8.48 -8.27 1.49
C GLU A 196 -7.16 -8.12 2.25
N ARG A 197 -6.21 -7.31 1.75
CA ARG A 197 -4.97 -7.01 2.47
C ARG A 197 -5.23 -6.28 3.78
N ARG A 198 -6.16 -5.32 3.80
CA ARG A 198 -6.52 -4.60 5.03
C ARG A 198 -7.16 -5.55 6.03
N TRP A 199 -8.01 -6.46 5.57
CA TRP A 199 -8.61 -7.50 6.41
C TRP A 199 -7.56 -8.44 7.01
N ALA A 200 -6.61 -8.93 6.20
CA ALA A 200 -5.52 -9.76 6.71
C ALA A 200 -4.66 -9.05 7.77
N ILE A 201 -4.42 -7.75 7.60
CA ILE A 201 -3.71 -6.93 8.60
C ILE A 201 -4.53 -6.81 9.88
N SER A 202 -5.84 -6.59 9.80
CA SER A 202 -6.69 -6.54 11.00
C SER A 202 -6.78 -7.88 11.72
N GLU A 203 -6.61 -9.00 11.01
CA GLU A 203 -6.53 -10.34 11.60
C GLU A 203 -5.14 -10.65 12.20
N GLY A 204 -4.13 -9.78 12.01
CA GLY A 204 -2.76 -10.03 12.45
C GLY A 204 -1.98 -11.02 11.56
N ASN A 205 -2.48 -11.36 10.37
CA ASN A 205 -1.82 -12.27 9.45
C ASN A 205 -0.92 -11.52 8.46
N GLU A 206 0.31 -11.22 8.90
CA GLU A 206 1.26 -10.42 8.12
C GLU A 206 1.73 -11.13 6.83
N ASP A 207 1.90 -12.44 6.86
CA ASP A 207 2.34 -13.23 5.70
C ASP A 207 1.33 -13.15 4.56
N ARG A 208 0.04 -13.34 4.87
CA ARG A 208 -1.04 -13.20 3.90
C ARG A 208 -1.11 -11.77 3.37
N ALA A 209 -0.96 -10.77 4.23
CA ALA A 209 -0.93 -9.37 3.82
C ALA A 209 0.25 -9.05 2.87
N ALA A 210 1.41 -9.70 3.06
CA ALA A 210 2.56 -9.59 2.18
C ALA A 210 2.30 -10.23 0.81
N GLN A 211 1.68 -11.41 0.77
CA GLN A 211 1.27 -12.05 -0.49
C GLN A 211 0.27 -11.19 -1.27
N LEU A 212 -0.77 -10.68 -0.60
CA LEU A 212 -1.78 -9.81 -1.21
C LEU A 212 -1.15 -8.50 -1.73
N LYS A 213 -0.14 -7.95 -1.04
CA LYS A 213 0.63 -6.80 -1.51
C LYS A 213 1.36 -7.09 -2.83
N GLN A 214 1.90 -8.30 -3.02
CA GLN A 214 2.51 -8.71 -4.29
C GLN A 214 1.46 -8.79 -5.39
N GLN A 215 0.27 -9.32 -5.12
CA GLN A 215 -0.83 -9.37 -6.08
C GLN A 215 -1.27 -7.97 -6.51
N VAL A 216 -1.43 -7.03 -5.57
CA VAL A 216 -1.74 -5.63 -5.90
C VAL A 216 -0.70 -5.03 -6.86
N LYS A 217 0.59 -5.32 -6.67
CA LYS A 217 1.65 -4.86 -7.58
C LYS A 217 1.52 -5.47 -8.97
N ARG A 218 1.30 -6.79 -9.05
CA ARG A 218 1.10 -7.50 -10.33
C ARG A 218 -0.06 -6.91 -11.13
N TYR A 219 -1.24 -6.77 -10.51
CA TYR A 219 -2.41 -6.17 -11.17
C TYR A 219 -2.25 -4.69 -11.50
N THR A 220 -1.50 -3.93 -10.70
CA THR A 220 -1.16 -2.55 -11.05
C THR A 220 -0.32 -2.49 -12.32
N SER A 221 0.69 -3.35 -12.42
CA SER A 221 1.53 -3.44 -13.63
C SER A 221 0.71 -3.85 -14.85
N LEU A 222 -0.17 -4.85 -14.69
CA LEU A 222 -1.02 -5.37 -15.76
C LEU A 222 -2.04 -4.33 -16.27
N MET A 223 -2.67 -3.59 -15.36
CA MET A 223 -3.55 -2.48 -15.69
C MET A 223 -2.81 -1.40 -16.49
N LEU A 224 -1.60 -1.03 -16.07
CA LEU A 224 -0.78 -0.02 -16.76
C LEU A 224 -0.32 -0.48 -18.15
N SER A 225 0.03 -1.77 -18.32
CA SER A 225 0.40 -2.29 -19.64
C SER A 225 -0.78 -2.22 -20.61
N PHE A 226 -1.99 -2.59 -20.18
CA PHE A 226 -3.18 -2.49 -21.04
C PHE A 226 -3.53 -1.03 -21.40
N HIS A 227 -3.36 -0.09 -20.48
CA HIS A 227 -3.54 1.33 -20.82
C HIS A 227 -2.55 1.80 -21.88
N ARG A 228 -1.25 1.47 -21.70
CA ARG A 228 -0.21 1.84 -22.68
C ARG A 228 -0.47 1.22 -24.04
N GLU A 229 -0.89 -0.05 -24.08
CA GLU A 229 -1.20 -0.75 -25.33
C GLU A 229 -2.44 -0.15 -26.01
N ALA A 230 -3.49 0.18 -25.25
CA ALA A 230 -4.68 0.83 -25.78
C ALA A 230 -4.34 2.20 -26.39
N ASP A 231 -3.51 2.99 -25.70
CA ASP A 231 -3.08 4.31 -26.18
C ASP A 231 -2.19 4.19 -27.42
N ALA A 232 -1.30 3.20 -27.48
CA ALA A 232 -0.49 2.92 -28.66
C ALA A 232 -1.36 2.55 -29.88
N LYS A 233 -2.35 1.66 -29.71
CA LYS A 233 -3.26 1.28 -30.81
C LYS A 233 -4.12 2.44 -31.31
N MET A 234 -4.55 3.35 -30.42
CA MET A 234 -5.26 4.56 -30.85
C MET A 234 -4.39 5.44 -31.75
N LEU A 235 -3.10 5.58 -31.43
CA LEU A 235 -2.16 6.38 -32.25
C LEU A 235 -1.90 5.73 -33.61
N SER A 236 -1.73 4.40 -33.65
CA SER A 236 -1.56 3.66 -34.92
C SER A 236 -2.77 3.81 -35.85
N GLY A 237 -3.99 3.90 -35.30
CA GLY A 237 -5.20 4.13 -36.08
C GLY A 237 -5.27 5.48 -36.78
N ILE A 238 -4.61 6.49 -36.22
CA ILE A 238 -4.56 7.84 -36.81
C ILE A 238 -3.55 7.88 -37.96
N GLN A 239 -2.51 7.05 -37.92
CA GLN A 239 -1.43 7.01 -38.91
C GLN A 239 -1.74 6.18 -40.16
N HIS A 240 -2.80 5.38 -40.15
CA HIS A 240 -3.36 4.77 -41.36
C HIS A 240 -4.60 5.56 -41.81
N PRO A 241 -4.47 6.76 -42.41
CA PRO A 241 -5.56 7.34 -43.17
C PRO A 241 -5.82 6.40 -44.35
N THR A 242 -6.91 5.65 -44.23
CA THR A 242 -7.72 5.07 -45.29
C THR A 242 -7.18 5.33 -46.70
N GLN A 243 -6.27 4.48 -47.17
CA GLN A 243 -6.29 4.12 -48.58
C GLN A 243 -7.57 3.33 -48.78
N GLN A 244 -8.66 4.05 -48.99
CA GLN A 244 -9.91 3.50 -49.49
C GLN A 244 -9.58 2.96 -50.88
N PRO A 245 -9.67 1.65 -51.15
CA PRO A 245 -9.65 1.17 -52.51
C PRO A 245 -10.98 1.60 -53.14
N ASN A 246 -11.00 2.79 -53.76
CA ASN A 246 -11.95 3.10 -54.82
C ASN A 246 -11.64 2.15 -55.98
N GLY A 247 -12.27 0.98 -55.96
CA GLY A 247 -12.14 -0.07 -56.95
C GLY A 247 -13.51 -0.59 -57.35
N THR A 248 -14.24 0.21 -58.11
CA THR A 248 -15.40 -0.23 -58.88
C THR A 248 -14.91 -1.12 -60.02
N THR A 249 -15.19 -2.43 -59.99
CA THR A 249 -15.48 -3.24 -61.20
C THR A 249 -16.01 -4.64 -60.81
N SER A 250 -17.30 -4.82 -61.04
CA SER A 250 -17.91 -5.89 -61.86
C SER A 250 -17.46 -7.36 -61.73
N SER A 251 -18.45 -8.19 -61.38
CA SER A 251 -18.90 -9.41 -62.08
C SER A 251 -18.04 -10.69 -62.17
N ALA A 252 -18.73 -11.79 -61.82
CA ALA A 252 -18.51 -13.20 -62.24
C ALA A 252 -17.25 -13.86 -61.63
N GLN A 253 -17.26 -15.07 -61.09
CA GLN A 253 -17.83 -16.30 -61.65
C GLN A 253 -17.70 -17.44 -60.62
N ARG A 254 -18.76 -18.23 -60.50
CA ARG A 254 -18.74 -19.60 -59.93
C ARG A 254 -17.64 -20.44 -60.60
N SER A 255 -16.86 -21.18 -59.81
CA SER A 255 -16.66 -22.62 -60.04
C SER A 255 -15.98 -23.29 -58.85
N ASN A 256 -16.44 -24.51 -58.57
CA ASN A 256 -15.97 -25.42 -57.54
C ASN A 256 -14.55 -25.90 -57.83
N THR A 257 -13.72 -26.07 -56.80
CA THR A 257 -12.79 -27.22 -56.71
C THR A 257 -12.35 -27.44 -55.25
N VAL A 258 -12.50 -28.69 -54.78
CA VAL A 258 -12.03 -29.23 -53.49
C VAL A 258 -10.61 -29.82 -53.70
N PRO A 259 -9.93 -30.34 -52.65
CA PRO A 259 -8.74 -29.80 -51.98
C PRO A 259 -7.40 -30.36 -52.55
N PRO A 260 -6.25 -29.93 -52.01
CA PRO A 260 -5.43 -30.93 -51.30
C PRO A 260 -4.70 -30.40 -50.05
N THR A 261 -4.62 -31.29 -49.07
CA THR A 261 -3.37 -31.72 -48.40
C THR A 261 -2.45 -30.64 -47.81
N GLU A 262 -2.46 -30.62 -46.46
CA GLU A 262 -1.25 -30.71 -45.64
C GLU A 262 -0.21 -29.58 -45.80
N HIS A 263 -0.25 -28.62 -44.87
CA HIS A 263 0.94 -28.26 -44.09
C HIS A 263 0.51 -27.50 -42.83
N GLN A 264 0.70 -28.14 -41.67
CA GLN A 264 0.64 -27.47 -40.38
C GLN A 264 1.70 -26.36 -40.32
N PRO A 265 1.35 -25.12 -39.97
CA PRO A 265 2.33 -24.22 -39.42
C PRO A 265 2.67 -24.71 -38.02
N ARG A 266 3.89 -25.22 -37.89
CA ARG A 266 4.62 -25.44 -36.64
C ARG A 266 4.38 -24.26 -35.70
N VAL A 267 3.47 -24.44 -34.76
CA VAL A 267 3.30 -23.54 -33.62
C VAL A 267 4.62 -23.58 -32.87
N LEU A 268 5.43 -22.54 -33.06
CA LEU A 268 6.52 -22.19 -32.16
C LEU A 268 5.87 -21.94 -30.80
N ARG A 269 5.84 -23.02 -30.02
CA ARG A 269 5.55 -23.04 -28.59
C ARG A 269 6.57 -22.11 -27.96
N SER A 270 6.25 -20.83 -27.87
CA SER A 270 6.92 -19.90 -26.98
C SER A 270 6.68 -20.46 -25.59
N SER A 271 7.67 -21.21 -25.12
CA SER A 271 7.83 -21.62 -23.74
C SER A 271 7.57 -20.39 -22.87
N LEU A 272 6.41 -20.38 -22.23
CA LEU A 272 6.22 -19.67 -20.98
C LEU A 272 7.31 -20.22 -20.06
N SER A 273 8.44 -19.50 -20.03
CA SER A 273 9.47 -19.69 -19.04
C SER A 273 8.78 -19.50 -17.71
N ASN A 274 8.60 -20.61 -17.02
CA ASN A 274 8.31 -20.68 -15.61
C ASN A 274 9.34 -19.80 -14.90
N SER A 275 9.00 -18.54 -14.66
CA SER A 275 9.80 -17.65 -13.84
C SER A 275 9.66 -18.13 -12.41
N GLN A 276 10.52 -19.08 -12.05
CA GLN A 276 10.95 -19.32 -10.69
C GLN A 276 11.14 -17.96 -10.00
N PRO A 277 10.57 -17.73 -8.81
CA PRO A 277 11.00 -16.63 -7.98
C PRO A 277 12.44 -16.91 -7.54
N LEU A 278 13.40 -16.22 -8.16
CA LEU A 278 14.75 -16.11 -7.62
C LEU A 278 14.67 -15.58 -6.17
N PRO A 279 15.48 -16.10 -5.25
CA PRO A 279 15.61 -15.54 -3.92
C PRO A 279 16.20 -14.13 -4.06
N ILE A 280 15.42 -13.11 -3.68
CA ILE A 280 15.91 -11.74 -3.62
C ILE A 280 16.86 -11.67 -2.43
N ALA A 281 18.15 -11.78 -2.73
CA ALA A 281 19.22 -11.36 -1.85
C ALA A 281 18.98 -9.90 -1.45
N SER A 282 18.86 -9.69 -0.15
CA SER A 282 18.85 -8.41 0.54
C SER A 282 20.20 -7.70 0.33
N ASN A 283 20.32 -6.93 -0.75
CA ASN A 283 21.40 -5.97 -0.89
C ASN A 283 20.93 -4.75 -1.67
N LEU A 284 20.42 -3.74 -0.96
CA LEU A 284 20.50 -2.38 -1.45
C LEU A 284 20.99 -1.44 -0.35
N LYS A 285 22.32 -1.40 -0.34
CA LYS A 285 23.23 -0.38 0.13
C LYS A 285 22.69 1.04 -0.16
N GLN A 286 22.63 1.81 0.92
CA GLN A 286 22.77 3.26 1.02
C GLN A 286 23.14 3.98 -0.30
N ASN A 287 22.23 4.81 -0.81
CA ASN A 287 22.64 6.08 -1.41
C ASN A 287 21.47 7.06 -1.57
N SER A 288 21.32 8.00 -0.63
CA SER A 288 20.72 9.30 -0.91
C SER A 288 21.21 10.32 0.11
N SER A 289 22.48 10.68 -0.07
CA SER A 289 23.06 11.91 0.46
C SER A 289 22.57 13.11 -0.36
N ARG A 290 22.47 14.26 0.30
CA ARG A 290 22.36 15.63 -0.27
C ARG A 290 21.08 16.01 -1.02
N ARG A 291 20.17 16.66 -0.28
CA ARG A 291 19.70 18.01 -0.65
C ARG A 291 19.56 18.85 0.61
N GLY A 292 20.57 19.68 0.86
CA GLY A 292 20.50 20.75 1.83
C GLY A 292 19.51 21.79 1.34
N ASN A 293 18.43 21.99 2.09
CA ASN A 293 17.66 23.23 2.00
C ASN A 293 18.10 24.12 3.15
N ALA A 294 18.65 25.26 2.75
CA ALA A 294 19.11 26.33 3.61
C ALA A 294 17.98 26.81 4.55
N MET A 295 18.34 26.96 5.81
CA MET A 295 17.57 27.66 6.84
C MET A 295 17.41 29.15 6.48
N PRO A 296 16.22 29.74 6.60
CA PRO A 296 16.07 31.19 6.69
C PRO A 296 16.48 31.67 8.09
N LYS A 297 17.33 32.70 8.13
CA LYS A 297 17.76 33.40 9.36
C LYS A 297 16.54 33.98 10.07
N THR A 298 16.28 33.53 11.29
CA THR A 298 15.29 34.12 12.19
C THR A 298 15.84 35.45 12.73
N ILE A 299 15.14 36.54 12.42
CA ILE A 299 15.37 37.87 12.97
C ILE A 299 14.87 37.87 14.42
N LEU A 300 15.80 38.07 15.35
CA LEU A 300 15.53 38.37 16.76
C LEU A 300 14.86 39.75 16.82
N ARG A 301 13.60 39.82 17.27
CA ARG A 301 12.99 41.08 17.71
C ARG A 301 12.92 41.05 19.23
N ASP A 302 13.79 41.85 19.84
CA ASP A 302 13.63 42.34 21.19
C ASP A 302 12.33 43.15 21.27
N THR A 303 11.46 42.80 22.21
CA THR A 303 10.43 43.69 22.72
C THR A 303 10.50 43.68 24.23
N THR A 304 11.30 44.59 24.77
CA THR A 304 11.16 45.12 26.13
C THR A 304 10.36 46.41 26.10
N ARG A 305 9.46 46.53 27.09
CA ARG A 305 8.56 47.64 27.47
C ARG A 305 7.18 47.64 26.84
#